data_AF-A0A392THM8-F1
#
_entry.id   AF-A0A392THM8-F1
#
_cell.length_a   1.000
_cell.length_b   1.000
_cell.length_c   1.000
_cell.angle_alpha   90.00
_cell.angle_beta   90.00
_cell.angle_gamma   90.00
#
_symmetry.space_group_name_H-M   'P 1'
#
loop_
_entity.id
_entity.type
_entity.pdbx_description
1 polymer ?
#
loop_
_entity_poly.entity_id
_entity_poly.type
_entity_poly.pdbx_seq_one_letter_code
_entity_poly.pdbx_strand_id
1 'polypeptide(L)' 'MPLTNILEIELFDVWGIDFMGPFPQSFGNLYILVDVDYVSKWVEAIAAPTNDAKV' A
#
# COMPACT_ATOMS: atom_id res chain seq x y z
N MET A 1 -39.31 -11.57 0.35
CA MET A 1 -38.19 -11.46 -0.60
C MET A 1 -37.05 -10.80 0.14
N PRO A 2 -35.86 -11.41 0.27
CA PRO A 2 -34.76 -10.73 0.93
C PRO A 2 -34.22 -9.66 -0.03
N LEU A 3 -34.07 -8.43 0.45
CA LEU A 3 -33.33 -7.40 -0.26
C LEU A 3 -31.85 -7.75 -0.19
N THR A 4 -31.26 -8.04 -1.34
CA THR A 4 -29.81 -8.13 -1.49
C THR A 4 -29.30 -6.70 -1.57
N ASN A 5 -28.59 -6.24 -0.53
CA ASN A 5 -27.92 -4.95 -0.61
C ASN A 5 -26.78 -5.07 -1.63
N ILE A 6 -26.74 -4.15 -2.60
CA ILE A 6 -25.56 -3.95 -3.45
C ILE A 6 -24.49 -3.35 -2.54
N LEU A 7 -23.34 -4.00 -2.45
CA LEU A 7 -22.15 -3.42 -1.84
C LEU A 7 -21.58 -2.41 -2.83
N GLU A 8 -21.71 -1.12 -2.51
CA GLU A 8 -20.99 -0.04 -3.16
C GLU A 8 -19.58 0.02 -2.56
N ILE A 9 -18.56 -0.04 -3.42
CA ILE A 9 -17.15 0.06 -3.03
C ILE A 9 -16.60 1.30 -3.75
N GLU A 10 -16.19 2.28 -2.97
CA GLU A 10 -15.61 3.54 -3.43
C GLU A 10 -14.08 3.44 -3.57
N LEU A 11 -13.49 4.46 -4.20
CA LEU A 11 -12.03 4.58 -4.29
C LEU A 11 -11.42 4.63 -2.89
N PHE A 12 -10.34 3.87 -2.67
CA PHE A 12 -9.67 3.73 -1.38
C PHE A 12 -10.45 2.99 -0.27
N ASP A 13 -11.63 2.43 -0.56
CA ASP A 13 -12.33 1.56 0.42
C ASP A 13 -11.56 0.27 0.71
N VAL A 14 -10.79 -0.22 -0.26
CA VAL A 14 -9.94 -1.39 -0.11
C VAL A 14 -8.56 -1.10 -0.67
N TRP A 15 -7.58 -1.01 0.20
CA TRP A 15 -6.21 -0.65 -0.12
C TRP A 15 -5.24 -1.43 0.76
N GLY A 16 -3.97 -1.46 0.40
CA GLY A 16 -2.96 -2.18 1.16
C GLY A 16 -1.58 -1.55 1.03
N ILE A 17 -0.86 -1.57 2.14
CA ILE A 17 0.48 -1.03 2.29
C ILE A 17 1.45 -2.18 2.58
N ASP A 18 2.62 -2.15 1.94
CA ASP A 18 3.71 -3.09 2.24
C ASP A 18 5.08 -2.43 2.04
N PHE A 19 6.13 -3.02 2.62
CA PHE A 19 7.51 -2.67 2.34
C PHE A 19 8.15 -3.67 1.39
N MET A 20 8.70 -3.17 0.29
CA MET A 20 9.58 -3.94 -0.59
C MET A 20 11.04 -3.70 -0.19
N GLY A 21 11.83 -4.77 -0.06
CA GLY A 21 13.27 -4.69 0.20
C GLY A 21 13.77 -5.83 1.10
N PRO A 22 15.04 -5.77 1.54
CA PRO A 22 15.99 -4.67 1.32
C PRO A 22 16.61 -4.66 -0.10
N PHE A 23 16.80 -3.46 -0.65
CA PHE A 23 17.48 -3.17 -1.91
C PHE A 23 18.90 -2.64 -1.67
N PRO A 24 19.78 -2.60 -2.69
CA PRO A 24 21.03 -1.87 -2.60
C PRO A 24 20.80 -0.42 -2.19
N GLN A 25 21.63 0.07 -1.26
CA GLN A 25 21.44 1.40 -0.67
C GLN A 25 21.51 2.50 -1.73
N SER A 26 20.50 3.37 -1.73
CA SER A 26 20.43 4.57 -2.58
C SER A 26 20.07 5.77 -1.71
N PHE A 27 20.99 6.74 -1.57
CA PHE A 27 20.81 7.93 -0.73
C PHE A 27 20.40 7.63 0.73
N GLY A 28 20.85 6.49 1.28
CA GLY A 28 20.49 6.06 2.64
C GLY A 28 19.17 5.28 2.73
N ASN A 29 18.48 5.07 1.61
CA ASN A 29 17.26 4.26 1.54
C ASN A 29 17.56 2.81 1.15
N LEU A 30 16.94 1.87 1.85
CA LEU A 30 17.06 0.43 1.64
C LEU A 30 15.72 -0.21 1.24
N TYR A 31 14.61 0.47 1.46
CA TYR A 31 13.27 -0.06 1.24
C TYR A 31 12.46 0.87 0.35
N ILE A 32 11.37 0.34 -0.19
CA ILE A 32 10.31 1.12 -0.83
C ILE A 32 9.03 0.80 -0.05
N LEU A 33 8.41 1.82 0.54
CA LEU A 33 7.06 1.73 1.06
C LEU A 33 6.11 1.89 -0.13
N VAL A 34 5.25 0.90 -0.34
CA VAL A 34 4.29 0.88 -1.45
C VAL A 34 2.89 0.86 -0.89
N ASP A 35 2.05 1.71 -1.44
CA ASP A 35 0.61 1.71 -1.20
C ASP A 35 -0.13 1.39 -2.50
N VAL A 36 -1.18 0.57 -2.41
CA VAL A 36 -1.99 0.12 -3.54
C VAL A 36 -3.47 0.25 -3.20
N ASP A 37 -4.18 1.12 -3.93
CA ASP A 37 -5.63 1.08 -3.95
C ASP A 37 -6.09 -0.09 -4.81
N TYR A 38 -6.73 -1.10 -4.21
CA TYR A 38 -7.15 -2.29 -4.93
C TYR A 38 -8.33 -2.05 -5.86
N VAL A 39 -9.09 -0.96 -5.63
CA VAL A 39 -10.27 -0.58 -6.42
C VAL A 39 -9.84 0.06 -7.73
N SER A 40 -9.05 1.14 -7.68
CA SER A 40 -8.53 1.80 -8.91
C SER A 40 -7.28 1.15 -9.48
N LYS A 41 -6.61 0.25 -8.74
CA LYS A 41 -5.26 -0.23 -9.04
C LYS A 41 -4.19 0.86 -9.07
N TRP A 42 -4.47 2.02 -8.48
CA TRP A 42 -3.49 3.07 -8.32
C TRP A 42 -2.41 2.67 -7.30
N VAL A 43 -1.16 3.07 -7.57
CA VAL A 43 0.01 2.71 -6.77
C VAL A 43 0.81 3.96 -6.45
N GLU A 44 1.20 4.12 -5.19
CA GLU A 44 2.18 5.11 -4.73
C GLU A 44 3.36 4.40 -4.09
N ALA A 45 4.56 4.93 -4.32
CA ALA A 45 5.80 4.34 -3.82
C ALA A 45 6.77 5.42 -3.34
N ILE A 46 7.32 5.25 -2.14
CA ILE A 46 8.32 6.15 -1.55
C ILE A 46 9.52 5.37 -1.02
N ALA A 47 10.72 5.91 -1.25
CA ALA A 47 11.96 5.33 -0.72
C ALA A 47 12.04 5.54 0.81
N ALA A 48 12.44 4.49 1.53
CA ALA A 48 12.54 4.50 2.99
C ALA A 48 13.88 3.92 3.47
N PRO A 49 14.46 4.47 4.55
CA PRO A 49 15.72 3.97 5.13
C PRO A 49 15.55 2.64 5.88
N THR A 50 14.39 2.41 6.50
CA THR A 50 14.09 1.20 7.28
C THR A 50 12.64 0.76 7.04
N ASN A 51 12.33 -0.51 7.34
CA ASN A 51 10.99 -1.10 7.32
C ASN A 51 10.45 -1.38 8.73
N ASP A 52 11.01 -0.76 9.76
CA ASP A 52 10.67 -1.06 11.15
C ASP A 52 9.28 -0.53 11.53
N ALA A 53 8.44 -1.40 12.08
CA ALA A 53 7.18 -1.01 12.72
C ALA A 53 7.38 -0.46 14.16
N LYS A 54 8.61 -0.55 14.69
CA LYS A 54 8.97 -0.16 16.05
C LYS A 54 9.98 0.97 16.04
N VAL A 55 9.56 2.10 16.60
CA VAL A 55 10.45 2.99 17.36
C VAL A 55 10.80 2.30 18.68
#